data_AF-A0A5J6QCY7-F1
#
_entry.id   AF-A0A5J6QCY7-F1
#
_cell.length_a   1.000
_cell.length_b   1.000
_cell.length_c   1.000
_cell.angle_alpha   90.00
_cell.angle_beta   90.00
_cell.angle_gamma   90.00
#
_symmetry.space_group_name_H-M   'P 1'
#
loop_
_entity.id
_entity.type
_entity.pdbx_description
1 polymer ?
#
loop_
_entity_poly.entity_id
_entity_poly.type
_entity_poly.pdbx_seq_one_letter_code
_entity_poly.pdbx_strand_id
1 'polypeptide(L)'
;MAFFNFGKKDQYGKQRRIEHRGKNLRISRTGGVALRTQAKAAGLTVTANSKHGLRVSKGLSKGTQVALQNGRFVLRGRYGRGPTRLNLSKTGMSVSTRNPIGTFNWIKPNRSSVKIAGLQLRGKKAANIQLLYMLFMLIAQGLQLCGRMLSFIFRGTGSLLVGLFSWIASLPQRFNDALERRRNSKIASYLGRTEHLFEPPINQWTASELQAALLLVLCGWGRGLTAQETAVRLEQRAQQQVKTSDSAPILNVTVSELNKVAQRLEYLRTKNEGQVFAEPQAVTALLAQQFALTFSPEDCAEALLNADDWIVALDERTALQEQLVKIFMHFAQLRFEIAEPQMPESNEHSRFDDADSLSTAALRRTSQHAFANNSAAQNDLINLNTASVEQLQTLPHIGFERALEILALRPITQISQLTAIKGIGPARLADIKQAGIVL
;
A
#
# COMPACT_ATOMS: atom_id res chain seq x y z
N MET A 1 -33.31 -1.31 50.58
CA MET A 1 -34.50 -0.46 50.82
C MET A 1 -34.83 0.39 49.58
N ALA A 2 -35.41 -0.22 48.54
CA ALA A 2 -35.82 0.47 47.29
C ALA A 2 -37.34 0.77 47.26
N PHE A 3 -37.96 0.94 48.43
CA PHE A 3 -39.41 1.07 48.54
C PHE A 3 -39.90 2.38 47.91
N PHE A 4 -39.18 3.47 48.09
CA PHE A 4 -39.44 4.76 47.44
C PHE A 4 -38.35 4.96 46.39
N ASN A 5 -38.61 5.58 45.22
CA ASN A 5 -37.57 5.81 44.19
C ASN A 5 -36.47 6.83 44.63
N PHE A 6 -36.11 6.87 45.91
CA PHE A 6 -34.93 7.55 46.44
C PHE A 6 -33.67 6.99 45.78
N GLY A 7 -32.74 7.87 45.39
CA GLY A 7 -31.45 7.51 44.80
C GLY A 7 -31.36 7.72 43.28
N LYS A 8 -32.47 7.91 42.56
CA LYS A 8 -32.43 8.32 41.14
C LYS A 8 -32.07 9.81 41.05
N LYS A 9 -30.77 10.08 41.11
CA LYS A 9 -30.18 11.41 40.97
C LYS A 9 -30.02 11.80 39.49
N ASP A 10 -30.09 13.09 39.18
CA ASP A 10 -29.69 13.59 37.87
C ASP A 10 -28.16 13.67 37.79
N GLN A 11 -27.67 14.13 36.64
CA GLN A 11 -26.26 14.35 36.38
C GLN A 11 -25.58 15.35 37.33
N TYR A 12 -26.33 16.03 38.21
CA TYR A 12 -25.81 16.97 39.22
C TYR A 12 -26.00 16.45 40.66
N GLY A 13 -26.28 15.16 40.82
CA GLY A 13 -26.46 14.55 42.14
C GLY A 13 -27.78 14.93 42.85
N LYS A 14 -28.68 15.67 42.19
CA LYS A 14 -29.97 16.07 42.76
C LYS A 14 -31.02 15.00 42.49
N GLN A 15 -31.84 14.71 43.50
CA GLN A 15 -32.93 13.73 43.38
C GLN A 15 -33.90 14.14 42.25
N ARG A 16 -34.02 13.32 41.19
CA ARG A 16 -34.82 13.67 40.00
C ARG A 16 -36.30 13.87 40.33
N ARG A 17 -36.86 12.95 41.13
CA ARG A 17 -38.27 12.95 41.58
C ARG A 17 -38.39 12.15 42.88
N ILE A 18 -39.24 12.60 43.80
CA ILE A 18 -39.66 11.83 44.99
C ILE A 18 -41.02 11.20 44.64
N GLU A 19 -41.01 9.92 44.25
CA GLU A 19 -42.23 9.15 44.01
C GLU A 19 -42.12 7.70 44.50
N HIS A 20 -43.17 7.21 45.13
CA HIS A 20 -43.41 5.79 45.39
C HIS A 20 -44.28 5.23 44.27
N ARG A 21 -43.92 4.05 43.73
CA ARG A 21 -44.70 3.37 42.70
C ARG A 21 -44.81 1.88 43.04
N GLY A 22 -45.98 1.48 43.52
CA GLY A 22 -46.39 0.08 43.67
C GLY A 22 -47.09 -0.45 42.41
N LYS A 23 -47.59 -1.70 42.48
CA LYS A 23 -48.27 -2.40 41.37
C LYS A 23 -49.43 -1.58 40.78
N ASN A 24 -50.29 -1.05 41.65
CA ASN A 24 -51.47 -0.27 41.29
C ASN A 24 -51.54 1.11 41.97
N LEU A 25 -50.48 1.52 42.68
CA LEU A 25 -50.46 2.73 43.53
C LEU A 25 -49.28 3.61 43.14
N ARG A 26 -49.53 4.90 42.97
CA ARG A 26 -48.48 5.91 42.80
C ARG A 26 -48.70 7.02 43.80
N ILE A 27 -47.68 7.32 44.59
CA ILE A 27 -47.67 8.43 45.54
C ILE A 27 -46.52 9.35 45.16
N SER A 28 -46.77 10.65 45.00
CA SER A 28 -45.73 11.62 44.65
C SER A 28 -46.02 12.99 45.25
N ARG A 29 -44.96 13.72 45.59
CA ARG A 29 -45.06 15.06 46.23
C ARG A 29 -45.92 16.05 45.43
N THR A 30 -45.77 16.07 44.10
CA THR A 30 -46.50 17.01 43.23
C THR A 30 -47.76 16.40 42.63
N GLY A 31 -47.85 15.07 42.56
CA GLY A 31 -48.96 14.37 41.91
C GLY A 31 -50.01 13.83 42.88
N GLY A 32 -49.75 13.83 44.19
CA GLY A 32 -50.60 13.21 45.21
C GLY A 32 -50.60 11.69 45.13
N VAL A 33 -51.69 11.08 45.61
CA VAL A 33 -51.96 9.64 45.56
C VAL A 33 -52.82 9.32 44.34
N ALA A 34 -52.43 8.33 43.54
CA ALA A 34 -53.19 7.86 42.40
C ALA A 34 -53.19 6.34 42.32
N LEU A 35 -54.37 5.74 42.18
CA LEU A 35 -54.55 4.34 41.87
C LEU A 35 -54.60 4.15 40.35
N ARG A 36 -53.98 3.09 39.85
CA ARG A 36 -53.99 2.70 38.44
C ARG A 36 -54.23 1.21 38.33
N THR A 37 -55.22 0.83 37.53
CA THR A 37 -55.40 -0.56 37.07
C THR A 37 -55.39 -0.59 35.55
N GLN A 38 -54.92 -1.69 34.97
CA GLN A 38 -54.82 -1.87 33.53
C GLN A 38 -55.24 -3.29 33.16
N ALA A 39 -56.21 -3.40 32.26
CA ALA A 39 -56.64 -4.66 31.66
C ALA A 39 -56.34 -4.65 30.16
N LYS A 40 -55.98 -5.80 29.62
CA LYS A 40 -55.80 -6.01 28.17
C LYS A 40 -56.75 -7.10 27.72
N ALA A 41 -57.62 -6.80 26.76
CA ALA A 41 -58.57 -7.74 26.19
C ALA A 41 -58.78 -7.43 24.70
N ALA A 42 -58.84 -8.45 23.84
CA ALA A 42 -59.13 -8.31 22.40
C ALA A 42 -58.30 -7.23 21.67
N GLY A 43 -57.00 -7.11 21.99
CA GLY A 43 -56.11 -6.10 21.40
C GLY A 43 -56.32 -4.66 21.89
N LEU A 44 -57.26 -4.44 22.80
CA LEU A 44 -57.52 -3.17 23.48
C LEU A 44 -56.85 -3.17 24.85
N THR A 45 -56.24 -2.03 25.21
CA THR A 45 -55.72 -1.76 26.55
C THR A 45 -56.62 -0.74 27.23
N VAL A 46 -57.31 -1.15 28.28
CA VAL A 46 -58.14 -0.31 29.13
C VAL A 46 -57.34 0.02 30.39
N THR A 47 -57.15 1.31 30.67
CA THR A 47 -56.46 1.80 31.86
C THR A 47 -57.41 2.70 32.64
N ALA A 48 -57.71 2.34 33.87
CA ALA A 48 -58.43 3.22 34.79
C ALA A 48 -57.42 3.83 35.77
N ASN A 49 -57.51 5.14 35.97
CA ASN A 49 -56.69 5.88 36.91
C ASN A 49 -57.56 6.78 37.78
N SER A 50 -57.39 6.76 39.10
CA SER A 50 -58.25 7.52 40.03
C SER A 50 -58.15 9.04 39.84
N LYS A 51 -57.06 9.56 39.25
CA LYS A 51 -56.86 11.00 39.02
C LYS A 51 -57.06 11.41 37.56
N HIS A 52 -56.71 10.52 36.63
CA HIS A 52 -56.70 10.82 35.20
C HIS A 52 -57.84 10.14 34.42
N GLY A 53 -58.71 9.40 35.10
CA GLY A 53 -59.90 8.75 34.54
C GLY A 53 -59.60 7.50 33.70
N LEU A 54 -60.48 7.21 32.74
CA LEU A 54 -60.47 6.02 31.90
C LEU A 54 -59.79 6.29 30.56
N ARG A 55 -58.87 5.41 30.17
CA ARG A 55 -58.22 5.41 28.86
C ARG A 55 -58.35 4.06 28.19
N VAL A 56 -59.02 4.01 27.04
CA VAL A 56 -59.05 2.86 26.14
C VAL A 56 -58.07 3.11 25.01
N SER A 57 -57.22 2.15 24.64
CA SER A 57 -56.27 2.34 23.54
C SER A 57 -56.00 1.07 22.73
N LYS A 58 -55.81 1.23 21.42
CA LYS A 58 -55.48 0.18 20.46
C LYS A 58 -54.25 0.60 19.65
N GLY A 59 -53.29 -0.30 19.49
CA GLY A 59 -52.22 -0.13 18.51
C GLY A 59 -52.74 -0.51 17.13
N LEU A 60 -52.68 0.39 16.15
CA LEU A 60 -53.10 0.10 14.77
C LEU A 60 -51.96 -0.50 13.94
N SER A 61 -50.74 -0.02 14.16
CA SER A 61 -49.53 -0.49 13.47
C SER A 61 -48.28 -0.19 14.32
N LYS A 62 -47.10 -0.70 13.91
CA LYS A 62 -45.84 -0.41 14.59
C LYS A 62 -45.59 1.10 14.60
N GLY A 63 -45.70 1.69 15.79
CA GLY A 63 -45.48 3.12 16.00
C GLY A 63 -46.72 3.99 15.98
N THR A 64 -47.93 3.46 15.73
CA THR A 64 -49.21 4.21 15.79
C THR A 64 -50.21 3.64 16.76
N GLN A 65 -50.72 4.53 17.62
CA GLN A 65 -51.70 4.23 18.66
C GLN A 65 -52.89 5.19 18.54
N VAL A 66 -54.08 4.61 18.62
CA VAL A 66 -55.33 5.33 18.81
C VAL A 66 -55.80 5.09 20.24
N ALA A 67 -56.28 6.13 20.90
CA ALA A 67 -56.82 6.04 22.24
C ALA A 67 -58.03 6.98 22.43
N LEU A 68 -58.93 6.58 23.32
CA LEU A 68 -59.98 7.41 23.87
C LEU A 68 -59.68 7.61 25.36
N GLN A 69 -59.40 8.84 25.77
CA GLN A 69 -59.08 9.19 27.16
C GLN A 69 -60.15 10.16 27.68
N ASN A 70 -60.98 9.72 28.63
CA ASN A 70 -62.11 10.50 29.16
C ASN A 70 -62.96 11.13 28.04
N GLY A 71 -63.37 10.34 27.05
CA GLY A 71 -64.14 10.80 25.88
C GLY A 71 -63.31 11.55 24.81
N ARG A 72 -62.06 11.93 25.07
CA ARG A 72 -61.20 12.61 24.09
C ARG A 72 -60.45 11.63 23.19
N PHE A 73 -60.67 11.73 21.88
CA PHE A 73 -59.89 11.00 20.87
C PHE A 73 -58.43 11.48 20.81
N VAL A 74 -57.49 10.52 20.83
CA VAL A 74 -56.05 10.72 20.79
C VAL A 74 -55.43 9.81 19.74
N LEU A 75 -54.91 10.42 18.68
CA LEU A 75 -54.06 9.75 17.67
C LEU A 75 -52.60 10.14 17.92
N ARG A 76 -51.70 9.14 17.99
CA ARG A 76 -50.25 9.35 18.11
C ARG A 76 -49.52 8.35 17.22
N GLY A 77 -48.59 8.84 16.42
CA GLY A 77 -47.66 8.00 15.66
C GLY A 77 -46.24 8.56 15.67
N ARG A 78 -45.22 7.69 15.66
CA ARG A 78 -43.82 8.10 15.52
C ARG A 78 -43.03 7.11 14.67
N TYR A 79 -42.45 7.60 13.58
CA TYR A 79 -41.81 6.80 12.55
C TYR A 79 -40.42 7.33 12.17
N GLY A 80 -39.63 6.51 11.47
CA GLY A 80 -38.27 6.82 11.02
C GLY A 80 -37.17 6.21 11.90
N ARG A 81 -35.97 6.03 11.33
CA ARG A 81 -34.73 5.59 12.00
C ARG A 81 -33.70 6.73 11.98
N GLY A 82 -32.80 6.76 12.95
CA GLY A 82 -31.78 7.82 13.04
C GLY A 82 -32.28 9.16 13.64
N PRO A 83 -31.63 10.29 13.29
CA PRO A 83 -31.87 11.61 13.90
C PRO A 83 -33.18 12.25 13.43
N THR A 84 -33.66 11.95 12.22
CA THR A 84 -34.91 12.48 11.67
C THR A 84 -36.08 11.54 11.96
N ARG A 85 -37.19 12.08 12.47
CA ARG A 85 -38.39 11.34 12.88
C ARG A 85 -39.64 12.02 12.36
N LEU A 86 -40.59 11.23 11.87
CA LEU A 86 -41.93 11.66 11.49
C LEU A 86 -42.88 11.44 12.66
N ASN A 87 -43.61 12.48 13.07
CA ASN A 87 -44.53 12.43 14.20
C ASN A 87 -45.95 12.69 13.70
N LEU A 88 -46.85 11.74 13.92
CA LEU A 88 -48.28 11.84 13.62
C LEU A 88 -49.06 12.19 14.90
N SER A 89 -50.03 13.09 14.76
CA SER A 89 -50.91 13.50 15.86
C SER A 89 -52.32 13.75 15.34
N LYS A 90 -53.31 13.93 16.25
CA LYS A 90 -54.67 14.36 15.89
C LYS A 90 -54.68 15.62 14.99
N THR A 91 -53.72 16.53 15.22
CA THR A 91 -53.55 17.80 14.49
C THR A 91 -52.64 17.69 13.26
N GLY A 92 -52.49 16.49 12.69
CA GLY A 92 -51.62 16.25 11.53
C GLY A 92 -50.18 15.82 11.87
N MET A 93 -49.35 15.78 10.83
CA MET A 93 -47.98 15.25 10.83
C MET A 93 -46.92 16.36 11.05
N SER A 94 -45.74 15.98 11.54
CA SER A 94 -44.58 16.88 11.69
C SER A 94 -43.26 16.13 11.63
N VAL A 95 -42.28 16.73 10.96
CA VAL A 95 -40.91 16.19 10.87
C VAL A 95 -40.04 16.85 11.93
N SER A 96 -39.23 16.06 12.63
CA SER A 96 -38.26 16.56 13.59
C SER A 96 -36.90 15.92 13.43
N THR A 97 -35.83 16.70 13.47
CA THR A 97 -34.44 16.23 13.42
C THR A 97 -33.76 16.49 14.75
N ARG A 98 -33.01 15.49 15.24
CA ARG A 98 -32.27 15.55 16.50
C ARG A 98 -30.79 15.83 16.24
N ASN A 99 -30.28 16.85 16.93
CA ASN A 99 -28.89 17.29 16.90
C ASN A 99 -28.29 17.19 18.32
N PRO A 100 -26.97 17.33 18.52
CA PRO A 100 -26.33 17.24 19.85
C PRO A 100 -26.95 18.18 20.89
N ILE A 101 -27.32 19.40 20.48
CA ILE A 101 -27.90 20.42 21.36
C ILE A 101 -29.41 20.24 21.61
N GLY A 102 -30.12 19.37 20.89
CA GLY A 102 -31.58 19.21 21.06
C GLY A 102 -32.34 18.65 19.86
N THR A 103 -33.63 18.97 19.76
CA THR A 103 -34.50 18.55 18.64
C THR A 103 -35.16 19.72 17.93
N PHE A 104 -34.99 19.84 16.62
CA PHE A 104 -35.64 20.82 15.76
C PHE A 104 -36.85 20.21 15.08
N ASN A 105 -37.99 20.90 15.10
CA ASN A 105 -39.18 20.47 14.37
C ASN A 105 -39.40 21.40 13.17
N TRP A 106 -39.33 20.83 11.97
CA TRP A 106 -39.39 21.55 10.70
C TRP A 106 -40.74 22.22 10.43
N ILE A 107 -41.83 21.65 10.97
CA ILE A 107 -43.20 22.13 10.70
C ILE A 107 -43.77 22.91 11.90
N LYS A 108 -43.44 22.49 13.12
CA LYS A 108 -44.01 23.05 14.36
C LYS A 108 -42.88 23.62 15.22
N PRO A 109 -42.41 24.87 14.98
CA PRO A 109 -41.26 25.45 15.70
C PRO A 109 -41.49 25.54 17.21
N ASN A 110 -42.75 25.64 17.66
CA ASN A 110 -43.11 25.59 19.08
C ASN A 110 -42.77 24.26 19.77
N ARG A 111 -42.52 23.18 19.01
CA ARG A 111 -42.15 21.85 19.53
C ARG A 111 -40.64 21.59 19.48
N SER A 112 -39.85 22.57 19.06
CA SER A 112 -38.39 22.51 19.12
C SER A 112 -37.90 22.62 20.57
N SER A 113 -36.74 22.03 20.85
CA SER A 113 -36.11 22.08 22.17
C SER A 113 -34.60 22.10 22.09
N VAL A 114 -33.97 22.88 22.95
CA VAL A 114 -32.52 23.01 23.07
C VAL A 114 -32.12 22.77 24.53
N LYS A 115 -30.97 22.15 24.74
CA LYS A 115 -30.33 22.00 26.03
C LYS A 115 -28.98 22.70 26.02
N ILE A 116 -28.84 23.71 26.87
CA ILE A 116 -27.57 24.44 27.08
C ILE A 116 -27.30 24.42 28.57
N ALA A 117 -26.10 24.01 28.97
CA ALA A 117 -25.69 23.96 30.39
C ALA A 117 -26.71 23.23 31.32
N GLY A 118 -27.32 22.15 30.83
CA GLY A 118 -28.31 21.37 31.59
C GLY A 118 -29.73 21.94 31.60
N LEU A 119 -29.94 23.18 31.16
CA LEU A 119 -31.26 23.83 31.09
C LEU A 119 -31.94 23.51 29.76
N GLN A 120 -33.18 22.97 29.82
CA GLN A 120 -33.97 22.67 28.63
C GLN A 120 -34.90 23.83 28.26
N LEU A 121 -34.56 24.55 27.21
CA LEU A 121 -35.41 25.56 26.58
C LEU A 121 -36.30 24.91 25.51
N ARG A 122 -37.58 25.30 25.45
CA ARG A 122 -38.56 24.80 24.46
C ARG A 122 -39.33 25.95 23.83
N GLY A 123 -39.85 25.74 22.62
CA GLY A 123 -40.67 26.72 21.91
C GLY A 123 -39.93 27.45 20.78
N LYS A 124 -40.48 28.57 20.30
CA LYS A 124 -39.94 29.32 19.14
C LYS A 124 -38.48 29.76 19.34
N LYS A 125 -38.14 30.24 20.54
CA LYS A 125 -36.75 30.64 20.88
C LYS A 125 -35.76 29.48 20.70
N ALA A 126 -36.17 28.26 21.06
CA ALA A 126 -35.34 27.06 20.87
C ALA A 126 -35.16 26.70 19.38
N ALA A 127 -36.20 26.93 18.55
CA ALA A 127 -36.11 26.73 17.11
C ALA A 127 -35.09 27.69 16.47
N ASN A 128 -35.10 28.97 16.84
CA ASN A 128 -34.17 29.97 16.31
C ASN A 128 -32.70 29.61 16.64
N ILE A 129 -32.42 29.21 17.89
CA ILE A 129 -31.08 28.78 18.32
C ILE A 129 -30.61 27.56 17.52
N GLN A 130 -31.51 26.62 17.22
CA GLN A 130 -31.17 25.45 16.41
C GLN A 130 -30.89 25.78 14.97
N LEU A 131 -31.65 26.70 14.38
CA LEU A 131 -31.42 27.16 13.03
C LEU A 131 -30.02 27.78 12.92
N LEU A 132 -29.66 28.66 13.87
CA LEU A 132 -28.32 29.24 13.94
C LEU A 132 -27.22 28.19 14.08
N TYR A 133 -27.41 27.19 14.96
CA TYR A 133 -26.47 26.07 15.10
C TYR A 133 -26.31 25.28 13.81
N MET A 134 -27.41 24.97 13.12
CA MET A 134 -27.35 24.23 11.85
C MET A 134 -26.66 25.05 10.75
N LEU A 135 -26.87 26.37 10.71
CA LEU A 135 -26.18 27.27 9.80
C LEU A 135 -24.67 27.26 10.06
N PHE A 136 -24.25 27.38 11.33
CA PHE A 136 -22.83 27.31 11.69
C PHE A 136 -22.19 25.98 11.28
N MET A 137 -22.88 24.85 11.53
CA MET A 137 -22.39 23.54 11.11
C MET A 137 -22.29 23.41 9.59
N LEU A 138 -23.25 23.98 8.85
CA LEU A 138 -23.23 23.98 7.39
C LEU A 138 -22.05 24.79 6.84
N ILE A 139 -21.78 25.97 7.40
CA ILE A 139 -20.62 26.79 7.04
C ILE A 139 -19.32 26.03 7.34
N ALA A 140 -19.19 25.44 8.53
CA ALA A 140 -17.99 24.70 8.92
C ALA A 140 -17.73 23.49 7.99
N GLN A 141 -18.77 22.72 7.66
CA GLN A 141 -18.66 21.61 6.71
C GLN A 141 -18.35 22.09 5.30
N GLY A 142 -18.91 23.22 4.87
CA GLY A 142 -18.60 23.86 3.59
C GLY A 142 -17.12 24.23 3.49
N LEU A 143 -16.57 24.89 4.51
CA LEU A 143 -15.14 25.23 4.58
C LEU A 143 -14.23 23.99 4.53
N GLN A 144 -14.59 22.93 5.26
CA GLN A 144 -13.86 21.66 5.22
C GLN A 144 -13.89 21.01 3.84
N LEU A 145 -15.05 21.04 3.17
CA LEU A 145 -15.19 20.50 1.82
C LEU A 145 -14.36 21.31 0.83
N CYS A 146 -14.36 22.63 0.91
CA CYS A 146 -13.50 23.50 0.09
C CYS A 146 -12.01 23.17 0.27
N GLY A 147 -11.55 23.03 1.52
CA GLY A 147 -10.16 22.65 1.80
C GLY A 147 -9.79 21.27 1.21
N ARG A 148 -10.69 20.29 1.33
CA ARG A 148 -10.49 18.95 0.74
C ARG A 148 -10.45 19.01 -0.80
N MET A 149 -11.36 19.74 -1.43
CA MET A 149 -11.36 19.93 -2.88
C MET A 149 -10.07 20.60 -3.37
N LEU A 150 -9.61 21.63 -2.67
CA LEU A 150 -8.34 22.29 -2.98
C LEU A 150 -7.16 21.33 -2.87
N SER A 151 -7.10 20.53 -1.81
CA SER A 151 -6.05 19.52 -1.63
C SER A 151 -6.08 18.44 -2.72
N PHE A 152 -7.28 18.06 -3.19
CA PHE A 152 -7.45 17.10 -4.27
C PHE A 152 -6.95 17.68 -5.59
N ILE A 153 -7.28 18.93 -5.91
CA ILE A 153 -6.79 19.63 -7.10
C ILE A 153 -5.27 19.76 -7.05
N PHE A 154 -4.69 20.15 -5.92
CA PHE A 154 -3.23 20.29 -5.79
C PHE A 154 -2.51 18.95 -5.96
N ARG A 155 -3.03 17.88 -5.36
CA ARG A 155 -2.46 16.53 -5.53
C ARG A 155 -2.60 16.04 -6.97
N GLY A 156 -3.77 16.22 -7.58
CA GLY A 156 -4.04 15.81 -8.96
C GLY A 156 -3.16 16.55 -9.97
N THR A 157 -3.02 17.87 -9.81
CA THR A 157 -2.11 18.69 -10.64
C THR A 157 -0.65 18.28 -10.43
N GLY A 158 -0.22 18.07 -9.19
CA GLY A 158 1.12 17.55 -8.90
C GLY A 158 1.39 16.19 -9.55
N SER A 159 0.47 15.23 -9.44
CA SER A 159 0.63 13.92 -10.09
C SER A 159 0.64 14.01 -11.61
N LEU A 160 -0.15 14.90 -12.20
CA LEU A 160 -0.16 15.12 -13.64
C LEU A 160 1.16 15.75 -14.11
N LEU A 161 1.70 16.71 -13.37
CA LEU A 161 2.99 17.32 -13.69
C LEU A 161 4.14 16.30 -13.59
N VAL A 162 4.17 15.49 -12.53
CA VAL A 162 5.15 14.41 -12.38
C VAL A 162 5.02 13.39 -13.51
N GLY A 163 3.79 12.97 -13.83
CA GLY A 163 3.53 12.04 -14.93
C GLY A 163 3.91 12.60 -16.30
N LEU A 164 3.67 13.89 -16.53
CA LEU A 164 4.10 14.57 -17.76
C LEU A 164 5.63 14.67 -17.83
N PHE A 165 6.28 15.04 -16.72
CA PHE A 165 7.73 15.13 -16.65
C PHE A 165 8.39 13.77 -16.89
N SER A 166 7.92 12.70 -16.25
CA SER A 166 8.46 11.35 -16.46
C SER A 166 8.22 10.86 -17.89
N TRP A 167 7.06 11.17 -18.47
CA TRP A 167 6.80 10.87 -19.88
C TRP A 167 7.77 11.61 -20.79
N ILE A 168 7.96 12.92 -20.61
CA ILE A 168 8.92 13.73 -21.38
C ILE A 168 10.35 13.20 -21.21
N ALA A 169 10.77 12.91 -19.98
CA ALA A 169 12.09 12.37 -19.68
C ALA A 169 12.32 11.00 -20.34
N SER A 170 11.25 10.22 -20.57
CA SER A 170 11.33 8.93 -21.29
C SER A 170 11.33 9.06 -22.82
N LEU A 171 11.02 10.22 -23.40
CA LEU A 171 10.96 10.41 -24.85
C LEU A 171 12.28 10.10 -25.57
N PRO A 172 13.46 10.56 -25.08
CA PRO A 172 14.73 10.26 -25.73
C PRO A 172 15.01 8.76 -25.79
N GLN A 173 14.73 8.03 -24.70
CA GLN A 173 14.89 6.57 -24.65
C GLN A 173 13.97 5.88 -25.67
N ARG A 174 12.68 6.23 -25.68
CA ARG A 174 11.71 5.67 -26.64
C ARG A 174 12.08 5.94 -28.10
N PHE A 175 12.64 7.11 -28.38
CA PHE A 175 13.09 7.46 -29.72
C PHE A 175 14.31 6.62 -30.13
N ASN A 176 15.28 6.47 -29.23
CA ASN A 176 16.43 5.60 -29.44
C ASN A 176 16.01 4.14 -29.65
N ASP A 177 15.10 3.62 -28.83
CA ASP A 177 14.55 2.27 -29.00
C ASP A 177 13.88 2.10 -30.38
N ALA A 178 13.14 3.11 -30.84
CA ALA A 178 12.49 3.08 -32.14
C ALA A 178 13.52 3.08 -33.29
N LEU A 179 14.59 3.86 -33.18
CA LEU A 179 15.70 3.85 -34.15
C LEU A 179 16.43 2.50 -34.15
N GLU A 180 16.72 1.94 -32.98
CA GLU A 180 17.37 0.64 -32.83
C GLU A 180 16.50 -0.48 -33.44
N ARG A 181 15.19 -0.47 -33.20
CA ARG A 181 14.24 -1.41 -33.83
C ARG A 181 14.23 -1.28 -35.35
N ARG A 182 14.19 -0.06 -35.89
CA ARG A 182 14.25 0.17 -37.35
C ARG A 182 15.56 -0.34 -37.94
N ARG A 183 16.70 -0.04 -37.31
CA ARG A 183 18.02 -0.53 -37.71
C ARG A 183 18.06 -2.06 -37.72
N ASN A 184 17.65 -2.69 -36.62
CA ASN A 184 17.71 -4.15 -36.49
C ASN A 184 16.76 -4.84 -37.46
N SER A 185 15.56 -4.29 -37.70
CA SER A 185 14.64 -4.78 -38.74
C SER A 185 15.26 -4.67 -40.14
N LYS A 186 15.97 -3.58 -40.44
CA LYS A 186 16.69 -3.41 -41.70
C LYS A 186 17.80 -4.47 -41.83
N ILE A 187 18.61 -4.68 -40.78
CA ILE A 187 19.66 -5.72 -40.77
C ILE A 187 19.06 -7.11 -41.02
N ALA A 188 17.98 -7.46 -40.33
CA ALA A 188 17.30 -8.74 -40.48
C ALA A 188 16.86 -9.02 -41.92
N SER A 189 16.47 -7.99 -42.69
CA SER A 189 16.02 -8.13 -44.08
C SER A 189 17.10 -8.61 -45.06
N TYR A 190 18.38 -8.54 -44.69
CA TYR A 190 19.50 -8.96 -45.54
C TYR A 190 20.48 -9.93 -44.87
N LEU A 191 20.13 -10.50 -43.72
CA LEU A 191 20.99 -11.48 -43.03
C LEU A 191 21.30 -12.72 -43.88
N GLY A 192 20.33 -13.25 -44.63
CA GLY A 192 20.60 -14.38 -45.53
C GLY A 192 21.65 -14.06 -46.61
N ARG A 193 21.68 -12.82 -47.12
CA ARG A 193 22.74 -12.38 -48.04
C ARG A 193 24.11 -12.24 -47.35
N THR A 194 24.10 -11.85 -46.07
CA THR A 194 25.30 -11.77 -45.24
C THR A 194 25.89 -13.17 -45.01
N GLU A 195 25.04 -14.16 -44.76
CA GLU A 195 25.43 -15.55 -44.54
C GLU A 195 26.18 -16.15 -45.75
N HIS A 196 25.70 -15.86 -46.96
CA HIS A 196 26.34 -16.31 -48.20
C HIS A 196 27.74 -15.72 -48.45
N LEU A 197 28.18 -14.72 -47.68
CA LEU A 197 29.53 -14.16 -47.80
C LEU A 197 30.61 -14.99 -47.10
N PHE A 198 30.22 -15.90 -46.21
CA PHE A 198 31.15 -16.67 -45.40
C PHE A 198 31.61 -17.94 -46.12
N GLU A 199 32.93 -18.08 -46.27
CA GLU A 199 33.60 -19.26 -46.83
C GLU A 199 34.65 -19.77 -45.81
N PRO A 200 34.46 -20.92 -45.13
CA PRO A 200 33.28 -21.79 -45.17
C PRO A 200 32.04 -21.13 -44.52
N PRO A 201 30.82 -21.65 -44.78
CA PRO A 201 29.59 -21.15 -44.17
C PRO A 201 29.70 -21.03 -42.65
N ILE A 202 29.12 -19.97 -42.09
CA ILE A 202 29.32 -19.60 -40.69
C ILE A 202 28.82 -20.67 -39.69
N ASN A 203 27.83 -21.48 -40.10
CA ASN A 203 27.31 -22.60 -39.29
C ASN A 203 28.29 -23.77 -39.14
N GLN A 204 29.39 -23.79 -39.91
CA GLN A 204 30.47 -24.78 -39.80
C GLN A 204 31.64 -24.27 -38.95
N TRP A 205 31.56 -23.04 -38.44
CA TRP A 205 32.62 -22.48 -37.62
C TRP A 205 32.60 -23.10 -36.22
N THR A 206 33.78 -23.34 -35.69
CA THR A 206 33.97 -23.87 -34.34
C THR A 206 33.66 -22.80 -33.28
N ALA A 207 33.40 -23.24 -32.04
CA ALA A 207 33.16 -22.32 -30.92
C ALA A 207 34.31 -21.32 -30.71
N SER A 208 35.57 -21.76 -30.83
CA SER A 208 36.75 -20.89 -30.72
C SER A 208 36.85 -19.91 -31.90
N GLU A 209 36.51 -20.32 -33.13
CA GLU A 209 36.46 -19.43 -34.29
C GLU A 209 35.37 -18.35 -34.14
N LEU A 210 34.21 -18.69 -33.56
CA LEU A 210 33.15 -17.74 -33.25
C LEU A 210 33.60 -16.73 -32.18
N GLN A 211 34.22 -17.19 -31.09
CA GLN A 211 34.80 -16.32 -30.06
C GLN A 211 35.88 -15.39 -30.62
N ALA A 212 36.75 -15.92 -31.49
CA ALA A 212 37.75 -15.13 -32.20
C ALA A 212 37.08 -14.04 -33.05
N ALA A 213 36.04 -14.41 -33.81
CA ALA A 213 35.32 -13.49 -34.67
C ALA A 213 34.63 -12.38 -33.88
N LEU A 214 34.01 -12.71 -32.74
CA LEU A 214 33.38 -11.75 -31.85
C LEU A 214 34.40 -10.70 -31.37
N LEU A 215 35.55 -11.15 -30.87
CA LEU A 215 36.63 -10.27 -30.41
C LEU A 215 37.14 -9.37 -31.55
N LEU A 216 37.41 -9.95 -32.73
CA LEU A 216 37.96 -9.21 -33.87
C LEU A 216 36.98 -8.18 -34.44
N VAL A 217 35.70 -8.50 -34.51
CA VAL A 217 34.68 -7.58 -35.02
C VAL A 217 34.40 -6.46 -34.00
N LEU A 218 34.25 -6.79 -32.71
CA LEU A 218 33.98 -5.78 -31.68
C LEU A 218 35.22 -4.92 -31.37
N CYS A 219 36.38 -5.51 -31.12
CA CYS A 219 37.59 -4.75 -30.79
C CYS A 219 38.24 -4.08 -32.01
N GLY A 220 38.08 -4.68 -33.19
CA GLY A 220 38.75 -4.25 -34.42
C GLY A 220 37.88 -3.39 -35.30
N TRP A 221 36.94 -4.02 -36.00
CA TRP A 221 36.04 -3.30 -36.91
C TRP A 221 35.24 -2.22 -36.21
N GLY A 222 34.80 -2.47 -34.96
CA GLY A 222 34.16 -1.47 -34.12
C GLY A 222 35.01 -0.21 -33.88
N ARG A 223 36.33 -0.31 -33.94
CA ARG A 223 37.28 0.80 -33.79
C ARG A 223 37.77 1.36 -35.14
N GLY A 224 37.36 0.78 -36.26
CA GLY A 224 37.86 1.13 -37.58
C GLY A 224 39.25 0.55 -37.89
N LEU A 225 39.70 -0.45 -37.13
CA LEU A 225 40.92 -1.20 -37.39
C LEU A 225 40.62 -2.43 -38.25
N THR A 226 41.64 -2.97 -38.91
CA THR A 226 41.53 -4.28 -39.57
C THR A 226 41.54 -5.40 -38.55
N ALA A 227 40.95 -6.54 -38.88
CA ALA A 227 40.97 -7.71 -38.03
C ALA A 227 42.41 -8.20 -37.80
N GLN A 228 43.33 -8.10 -38.79
CA GLN A 228 44.72 -8.50 -38.56
C GLN A 228 45.44 -7.58 -37.57
N GLU A 229 45.26 -6.26 -37.70
CA GLU A 229 45.87 -5.32 -36.75
C GLU A 229 45.34 -5.56 -35.33
N THR A 230 44.05 -5.87 -35.22
CA THR A 230 43.40 -6.17 -33.94
C THR A 230 43.92 -7.46 -33.33
N ALA A 231 44.13 -8.52 -34.12
CA ALA A 231 44.72 -9.77 -33.65
C ALA A 231 46.10 -9.53 -33.04
N VAL A 232 46.95 -8.72 -33.70
CA VAL A 232 48.28 -8.35 -33.19
C VAL A 232 48.18 -7.57 -31.87
N ARG A 233 47.25 -6.62 -31.76
CA ARG A 233 47.07 -5.83 -30.52
C ARG A 233 46.56 -6.69 -29.36
N LEU A 234 45.61 -7.59 -29.61
CA LEU A 234 45.11 -8.55 -28.61
C LEU A 234 46.24 -9.45 -28.12
N GLU A 235 47.06 -9.98 -29.03
CA GLU A 235 48.23 -10.79 -28.67
C GLU A 235 49.25 -10.02 -27.83
N GLN A 236 49.63 -8.81 -28.26
CA GLN A 236 50.59 -7.98 -27.54
C GLN A 236 50.10 -7.64 -26.13
N ARG A 237 48.82 -7.29 -25.99
CA ARG A 237 48.20 -6.99 -24.70
C ARG A 237 48.15 -8.23 -23.81
N ALA A 238 47.76 -9.39 -24.36
CA ALA A 238 47.74 -10.66 -23.62
C ALA A 238 49.14 -11.07 -23.12
N GLN A 239 50.19 -10.86 -23.91
CA GLN A 239 51.58 -11.15 -23.49
C GLN A 239 52.09 -10.19 -22.42
N GLN A 240 51.65 -8.94 -22.41
CA GLN A 240 51.98 -7.98 -21.35
C GLN A 240 51.33 -8.37 -20.02
N GLN A 241 50.11 -8.94 -20.03
CA GLN A 241 49.39 -9.39 -18.83
C GLN A 241 50.19 -10.43 -18.02
N VAL A 242 50.84 -11.40 -18.70
CA VAL A 242 51.66 -12.43 -18.06
C VAL A 242 52.80 -11.83 -17.22
N LYS A 243 53.23 -10.59 -17.54
CA LYS A 243 54.34 -9.91 -16.87
C LYS A 243 53.92 -9.01 -15.71
N THR A 244 52.67 -8.54 -15.66
CA THR A 244 52.26 -7.46 -14.73
C THR A 244 51.28 -7.86 -13.63
N SER A 245 50.83 -9.12 -13.56
CA SER A 245 49.92 -9.62 -12.50
C SER A 245 48.65 -8.77 -12.30
N ASP A 246 48.19 -8.08 -13.35
CA ASP A 246 46.97 -7.27 -13.33
C ASP A 246 45.72 -8.12 -13.59
N SER A 247 44.60 -7.72 -12.98
CA SER A 247 43.26 -8.30 -13.18
C SER A 247 42.68 -7.90 -14.55
N ALA A 248 43.25 -8.43 -15.62
CA ALA A 248 42.84 -8.15 -17.00
C ALA A 248 42.04 -9.33 -17.61
N PRO A 249 41.23 -9.10 -18.66
CA PRO A 249 40.40 -10.13 -19.28
C PRO A 249 41.22 -11.26 -19.90
N ILE A 250 40.69 -12.50 -19.81
CA ILE A 250 41.34 -13.72 -20.28
C ILE A 250 41.10 -13.89 -21.78
N LEU A 251 42.17 -14.14 -22.54
CA LEU A 251 42.07 -14.49 -23.95
C LEU A 251 41.71 -15.98 -24.10
N ASN A 252 40.43 -16.26 -24.35
CA ASN A 252 39.91 -17.64 -24.46
C ASN A 252 40.20 -18.31 -25.82
N VAL A 253 41.02 -17.68 -26.67
CA VAL A 253 41.26 -18.09 -28.07
C VAL A 253 42.76 -18.12 -28.34
N THR A 254 43.22 -19.09 -29.13
CA THR A 254 44.64 -19.17 -29.51
C THR A 254 45.02 -18.10 -30.54
N VAL A 255 46.28 -17.66 -30.53
CA VAL A 255 46.82 -16.69 -31.50
C VAL A 255 46.68 -17.20 -32.95
N SER A 256 46.86 -18.51 -33.17
CA SER A 256 46.70 -19.12 -34.49
C SER A 256 45.26 -18.99 -35.00
N GLU A 257 44.27 -19.22 -34.14
CA GLU A 257 42.85 -19.06 -34.48
C GLU A 257 42.48 -17.60 -34.75
N LEU A 258 42.97 -16.66 -33.93
CA LEU A 258 42.76 -15.22 -34.15
C LEU A 258 43.26 -14.80 -35.54
N ASN A 259 44.49 -15.19 -35.89
CA ASN A 259 45.06 -14.84 -37.20
C ASN A 259 44.30 -15.49 -38.37
N LYS A 260 43.90 -16.76 -38.23
CA LYS A 260 43.09 -17.48 -39.22
C LYS A 260 41.74 -16.80 -39.45
N VAL A 261 41.03 -16.45 -38.39
CA VAL A 261 39.72 -15.79 -38.47
C VAL A 261 39.86 -14.36 -38.98
N ALA A 262 40.89 -13.63 -38.55
CA ALA A 262 41.18 -12.28 -39.05
C ALA A 262 41.37 -12.26 -40.57
N GLN A 263 42.12 -13.21 -41.12
CA GLN A 263 42.28 -13.34 -42.58
C GLN A 263 40.95 -13.58 -43.30
N ARG A 264 40.09 -14.46 -42.75
CA ARG A 264 38.75 -14.75 -43.34
C ARG A 264 37.83 -13.53 -43.30
N LEU A 265 37.76 -12.85 -42.16
CA LEU A 265 36.94 -11.65 -42.00
C LEU A 265 37.38 -10.54 -42.98
N GLU A 266 38.67 -10.37 -43.17
CA GLU A 266 39.21 -9.31 -44.02
C GLU A 266 39.12 -9.63 -45.50
N TYR A 267 39.26 -10.91 -45.88
CA TYR A 267 38.89 -11.36 -47.22
C TYR A 267 37.41 -11.08 -47.52
N LEU A 268 36.50 -11.38 -46.58
CA LEU A 268 35.08 -11.08 -46.72
C LEU A 268 34.84 -9.57 -46.88
N ARG A 269 35.44 -8.75 -46.01
CA ARG A 269 35.27 -7.29 -45.99
C ARG A 269 35.78 -6.64 -47.27
N THR A 270 36.97 -7.02 -47.74
CA THR A 270 37.59 -6.44 -48.94
C THR A 270 36.90 -6.87 -50.22
N LYS A 271 36.48 -8.15 -50.32
CA LYS A 271 35.76 -8.67 -51.50
C LYS A 271 34.39 -8.01 -51.69
N ASN A 272 33.76 -7.55 -50.62
CA ASN A 272 32.40 -7.00 -50.62
C ASN A 272 32.37 -5.53 -50.17
N GLU A 273 33.43 -4.77 -50.43
CA GLU A 273 33.50 -3.37 -50.04
C GLU A 273 32.33 -2.56 -50.63
N GLY A 274 31.71 -1.71 -49.80
CA GLY A 274 30.55 -0.90 -50.19
C GLY A 274 29.21 -1.64 -50.18
N GLN A 275 29.17 -2.95 -49.91
CA GLN A 275 27.91 -3.69 -49.78
C GLN A 275 27.36 -3.58 -48.34
N VAL A 276 26.11 -3.15 -48.20
CA VAL A 276 25.44 -2.95 -46.88
C VAL A 276 25.38 -4.24 -46.04
N PHE A 277 25.30 -5.40 -46.70
CA PHE A 277 25.27 -6.72 -46.04
C PHE A 277 26.67 -7.28 -45.72
N ALA A 278 27.74 -6.54 -46.02
CA ALA A 278 29.12 -6.85 -45.59
C ALA A 278 29.61 -5.91 -44.48
N GLU A 279 28.79 -4.93 -44.07
CA GLU A 279 29.15 -3.99 -43.01
C GLU A 279 29.29 -4.69 -41.64
N PRO A 280 30.09 -4.14 -40.71
CA PRO A 280 30.30 -4.73 -39.38
C PRO A 280 29.00 -5.01 -38.61
N GLN A 281 27.96 -4.18 -38.80
CA GLN A 281 26.64 -4.37 -38.20
C GLN A 281 25.96 -5.66 -38.67
N ALA A 282 26.04 -5.96 -39.96
CA ALA A 282 25.46 -7.15 -40.56
C ALA A 282 26.16 -8.42 -40.06
N VAL A 283 27.50 -8.38 -40.09
CA VAL A 283 28.35 -9.48 -39.63
C VAL A 283 28.17 -9.73 -38.13
N THR A 284 28.10 -8.68 -37.32
CA THR A 284 27.85 -8.82 -35.87
C THR A 284 26.48 -9.45 -35.59
N ALA A 285 25.44 -9.03 -36.32
CA ALA A 285 24.11 -9.61 -36.18
C ALA A 285 24.07 -11.10 -36.57
N LEU A 286 24.76 -11.48 -37.65
CA LEU A 286 24.86 -12.88 -38.07
C LEU A 286 25.66 -13.71 -37.06
N LEU A 287 26.81 -13.19 -36.59
CA LEU A 287 27.60 -13.81 -35.53
C LEU A 287 26.73 -14.05 -34.29
N ALA A 288 26.00 -13.04 -33.84
CA ALA A 288 25.11 -13.15 -32.69
C ALA A 288 24.04 -14.25 -32.84
N GLN A 289 23.44 -14.40 -34.02
CA GLN A 289 22.52 -15.51 -34.29
C GLN A 289 23.22 -16.87 -34.18
N GLN A 290 24.42 -17.00 -34.74
CA GLN A 290 25.20 -18.24 -34.68
C GLN A 290 25.68 -18.55 -33.26
N PHE A 291 26.00 -17.53 -32.47
CA PHE A 291 26.30 -17.67 -31.06
C PHE A 291 25.12 -18.23 -30.28
N ALA A 292 23.92 -17.66 -30.46
CA ALA A 292 22.71 -18.13 -29.79
C ALA A 292 22.30 -19.56 -30.21
N LEU A 293 22.73 -20.03 -31.38
CA LEU A 293 22.52 -21.41 -31.83
C LEU A 293 23.58 -22.40 -31.29
N THR A 294 24.78 -21.90 -30.98
CA THR A 294 25.96 -22.73 -30.64
C THR A 294 26.22 -22.81 -29.14
N PHE A 295 25.98 -21.73 -28.41
CA PHE A 295 26.29 -21.57 -26.99
C PHE A 295 25.03 -21.51 -26.12
N SER A 296 25.16 -21.83 -24.83
CA SER A 296 24.10 -21.55 -23.87
C SER A 296 23.91 -20.03 -23.69
N PRO A 297 22.74 -19.56 -23.18
CA PRO A 297 22.53 -18.15 -22.91
C PRO A 297 23.57 -17.54 -21.95
N GLU A 298 24.02 -18.33 -20.97
CA GLU A 298 25.04 -17.93 -19.98
C GLU A 298 26.41 -17.78 -20.66
N ASP A 299 26.85 -18.78 -21.44
CA ASP A 299 28.13 -18.74 -22.16
C ASP A 299 28.16 -17.60 -23.21
N CYS A 300 27.01 -17.32 -23.83
CA CYS A 300 26.88 -16.21 -24.78
C CYS A 300 27.02 -14.85 -24.08
N ALA A 301 26.43 -14.70 -22.90
CA ALA A 301 26.60 -13.52 -22.06
C ALA A 301 28.04 -13.39 -21.57
N GLU A 302 28.68 -14.47 -21.13
CA GLU A 302 30.08 -14.48 -20.71
C GLU A 302 31.02 -14.09 -21.86
N ALA A 303 30.81 -14.66 -23.05
CA ALA A 303 31.60 -14.33 -24.24
C ALA A 303 31.48 -12.84 -24.61
N LEU A 304 30.27 -12.26 -24.51
CA LEU A 304 30.06 -10.84 -24.74
C LEU A 304 30.73 -9.98 -23.66
N LEU A 305 30.60 -10.33 -22.38
CA LEU A 305 31.24 -9.61 -21.28
C LEU A 305 32.77 -9.63 -21.40
N ASN A 306 33.35 -10.79 -21.73
CA ASN A 306 34.78 -10.89 -21.99
C ASN A 306 35.19 -9.99 -23.17
N ALA A 307 34.42 -9.99 -24.27
CA ALA A 307 34.70 -9.09 -25.39
C ALA A 307 34.56 -7.60 -25.00
N ASP A 308 33.62 -7.26 -24.11
CA ASP A 308 33.41 -5.92 -23.58
C ASP A 308 34.58 -5.46 -22.69
N ASP A 309 35.11 -6.36 -21.86
CA ASP A 309 36.32 -6.13 -21.08
C ASP A 309 37.53 -5.88 -22.00
N TRP A 310 37.66 -6.64 -23.09
CA TRP A 310 38.72 -6.44 -24.08
C TRP A 310 38.60 -5.10 -24.83
N ILE A 311 37.37 -4.63 -25.10
CA ILE A 311 37.15 -3.30 -25.70
C ILE A 311 37.82 -2.24 -24.83
N VAL A 312 37.56 -2.27 -23.52
CA VAL A 312 38.07 -1.32 -22.51
C VAL A 312 39.56 -1.52 -22.25
N ALA A 313 40.03 -2.77 -22.21
CA ALA A 313 41.43 -3.09 -21.93
C ALA A 313 42.40 -2.65 -23.03
N LEU A 314 41.91 -2.50 -24.26
CA LEU A 314 42.70 -2.03 -25.40
C LEU A 314 42.73 -0.51 -25.52
N ASP A 315 41.58 0.16 -25.43
CA ASP A 315 41.46 1.63 -25.57
C ASP A 315 40.07 2.11 -25.13
N GLU A 316 39.80 3.41 -25.19
CA GLU A 316 38.46 3.96 -24.97
C GLU A 316 37.42 3.38 -25.95
N ARG A 317 36.18 3.26 -25.47
CA ARG A 317 35.07 2.69 -26.24
C ARG A 317 34.57 3.66 -27.30
N THR A 318 34.44 3.19 -28.54
CA THR A 318 33.89 3.99 -29.64
C THR A 318 32.36 3.87 -29.75
N ALA A 319 31.73 4.85 -30.41
CA ALA A 319 30.29 4.82 -30.68
C ALA A 319 29.87 3.61 -31.55
N LEU A 320 30.74 3.16 -32.47
CA LEU A 320 30.46 1.99 -33.28
C LEU A 320 30.57 0.70 -32.44
N GLN A 321 31.54 0.58 -31.53
CA GLN A 321 31.63 -0.56 -30.60
C GLN A 321 30.37 -0.70 -29.74
N GLU A 322 29.93 0.40 -29.13
CA GLU A 322 28.69 0.45 -28.36
C GLU A 322 27.48 0.01 -29.21
N GLN A 323 27.41 0.46 -30.46
CA GLN A 323 26.38 0.01 -31.40
C GLN A 323 26.47 -1.49 -31.71
N LEU A 324 27.67 -2.03 -31.98
CA LEU A 324 27.85 -3.44 -32.31
C LEU A 324 27.50 -4.34 -31.12
N VAL A 325 27.88 -3.96 -29.90
CA VAL A 325 27.48 -4.67 -28.66
C VAL A 325 25.95 -4.73 -28.55
N LYS A 326 25.24 -3.62 -28.79
CA LYS A 326 23.76 -3.60 -28.80
C LYS A 326 23.15 -4.47 -29.89
N ILE A 327 23.75 -4.48 -31.08
CA ILE A 327 23.32 -5.37 -32.17
C ILE A 327 23.51 -6.81 -31.76
N PHE A 328 24.67 -7.15 -31.20
CA PHE A 328 24.96 -8.50 -30.73
C PHE A 328 23.93 -8.96 -29.70
N MET A 329 23.70 -8.18 -28.64
CA MET A 329 22.70 -8.50 -27.61
C MET A 329 21.31 -8.77 -28.21
N HIS A 330 20.87 -7.93 -29.14
CA HIS A 330 19.55 -8.08 -29.76
C HIS A 330 19.41 -9.39 -30.55
N PHE A 331 20.38 -9.70 -31.40
CA PHE A 331 20.32 -10.88 -32.27
C PHE A 331 20.69 -12.18 -31.54
N ALA A 332 21.47 -12.09 -30.46
CA ALA A 332 21.74 -13.19 -29.55
C ALA A 332 20.61 -13.42 -28.53
N GLN A 333 19.57 -12.57 -28.54
CA GLN A 333 18.43 -12.59 -27.60
C GLN A 333 18.82 -12.42 -26.13
N LEU A 334 19.93 -11.73 -25.87
CA LEU A 334 20.40 -11.41 -24.52
C LEU A 334 19.65 -10.20 -23.97
N ARG A 335 19.26 -10.28 -22.69
CA ARG A 335 18.70 -9.16 -21.92
C ARG A 335 19.40 -9.11 -20.57
N PHE A 336 20.00 -7.97 -20.26
CA PHE A 336 20.50 -7.72 -18.92
C PHE A 336 19.34 -7.31 -18.02
N GLU A 337 18.95 -8.19 -17.10
CA GLU A 337 18.11 -7.82 -15.97
C GLU A 337 19.03 -7.25 -14.90
N ILE A 338 18.85 -5.98 -14.56
CA ILE A 338 19.43 -5.43 -13.35
C ILE A 338 18.71 -6.17 -12.22
N ALA A 339 19.42 -7.09 -11.55
CA ALA A 339 18.93 -7.68 -10.33
C ALA A 339 18.76 -6.55 -9.31
N GLU A 340 17.52 -6.04 -9.17
CA GLU A 340 17.21 -5.16 -8.07
C GLU A 340 17.58 -5.92 -6.79
N PRO A 341 18.43 -5.35 -5.91
CA PRO A 341 18.74 -6.00 -4.66
C PRO A 341 17.41 -6.26 -3.95
N GLN A 342 17.08 -7.53 -3.76
CA GLN A 342 15.87 -7.93 -3.07
C GLN A 342 15.96 -7.42 -1.63
N MET A 343 15.39 -6.24 -1.40
CA MET A 343 15.08 -5.77 -0.07
C MET A 343 14.12 -6.81 0.52
N PRO A 344 14.40 -7.38 1.71
CA PRO A 344 13.55 -8.42 2.27
C PRO A 344 12.12 -7.90 2.36
N GLU A 345 11.23 -8.50 1.57
CA GLU A 345 9.81 -8.21 1.59
C GLU A 345 9.29 -8.47 3.01
N SER A 346 8.86 -7.41 3.70
CA SER A 346 8.00 -7.52 4.87
C SER A 346 6.67 -8.11 4.41
N ASN A 347 6.57 -9.43 4.51
CA ASN A 347 5.45 -10.24 4.06
C ASN A 347 4.24 -10.04 4.99
N GLU A 348 3.57 -8.89 4.89
CA GLU A 348 2.22 -8.69 5.40
C GLU A 348 1.34 -8.18 4.25
N HIS A 349 0.74 -9.11 3.50
CA HIS A 349 -0.64 -9.07 2.99
C HIS A 349 -0.78 -9.97 1.75
N SER A 350 -1.11 -11.25 1.96
CA SER A 350 -1.98 -12.02 1.05
C SER A 350 -2.13 -13.48 1.50
N ARG A 351 -3.09 -13.77 2.38
CA ARG A 351 -3.83 -15.04 2.39
C ARG A 351 -5.08 -14.95 3.25
N PHE A 352 -6.09 -14.29 2.70
CA PHE A 352 -7.48 -14.68 2.95
C PHE A 352 -7.98 -15.29 1.65
N ASP A 353 -8.71 -16.39 1.81
CA ASP A 353 -9.37 -17.21 0.80
C ASP A 353 -8.58 -18.45 0.34
N ASP A 354 -9.30 -19.58 0.40
CA ASP A 354 -8.96 -20.96 0.00
C ASP A 354 -8.20 -21.85 0.99
N ALA A 355 -8.95 -22.40 1.95
CA ALA A 355 -8.66 -23.70 2.56
C ALA A 355 -9.96 -24.39 3.03
N ASP A 356 -10.73 -24.89 2.07
CA ASP A 356 -11.62 -26.02 2.31
C ASP A 356 -11.04 -27.25 1.58
N SER A 357 -11.20 -28.42 2.20
CA SER A 357 -10.74 -29.75 1.78
C SER A 357 -9.30 -30.21 2.12
N LEU A 358 -9.27 -31.08 3.14
CA LEU A 358 -8.54 -32.37 3.18
C LEU A 358 -7.00 -32.37 3.30
N SER A 359 -6.49 -32.56 4.53
CA SER A 359 -5.89 -33.85 4.93
C SER A 359 -5.28 -33.80 6.33
N THR A 360 -6.11 -34.15 7.30
CA THR A 360 -5.84 -34.30 8.74
C THR A 360 -4.94 -35.52 9.07
N ALA A 361 -3.98 -35.87 8.22
CA ALA A 361 -3.22 -37.13 8.32
C ALA A 361 -1.69 -36.96 8.47
N ALA A 362 -1.12 -35.78 8.23
CA ALA A 362 0.34 -35.59 8.23
C ALA A 362 0.94 -35.04 9.54
N LEU A 363 0.13 -34.63 10.52
CA LEU A 363 0.60 -33.95 11.75
C LEU A 363 0.69 -34.85 13.00
N ARG A 364 0.63 -36.19 12.84
CA ARG A 364 0.67 -37.15 13.97
C ARG A 364 1.96 -38.00 14.05
N ARG A 365 3.02 -37.69 13.30
CA ARG A 365 4.25 -38.53 13.27
C ARG A 365 5.56 -37.84 13.64
N THR A 366 5.56 -36.63 14.16
CA THR A 366 6.82 -35.94 14.51
C THR A 366 6.76 -35.26 15.87
N SER A 367 6.23 -35.98 16.86
CA SER A 367 6.22 -35.53 18.25
C SER A 367 6.55 -36.68 19.21
N GLN A 368 7.70 -37.32 19.01
CA GLN A 368 8.38 -38.18 19.97
C GLN A 368 9.83 -38.33 19.49
N HIS A 369 10.79 -37.92 20.32
CA HIS A 369 12.22 -37.64 20.03
C HIS A 369 12.41 -36.26 19.37
N ALA A 370 12.90 -35.21 20.02
CA ALA A 370 13.96 -35.17 21.02
C ALA A 370 13.64 -34.19 22.17
N PHE A 371 13.63 -34.76 23.38
CA PHE A 371 13.96 -34.03 24.59
C PHE A 371 15.45 -33.73 24.59
N ALA A 372 15.82 -32.46 24.57
CA ALA A 372 16.99 -31.95 25.30
C ALA A 372 16.88 -30.42 25.42
N ASN A 373 16.70 -29.97 26.67
CA ASN A 373 17.02 -28.64 27.19
C ASN A 373 16.23 -27.44 26.68
N ASN A 374 15.15 -27.09 27.39
CA ASN A 374 15.20 -25.88 28.22
C ASN A 374 14.01 -25.81 29.17
N SER A 375 14.27 -26.06 30.45
CA SER A 375 13.45 -25.58 31.55
C SER A 375 14.12 -24.34 32.13
N ALA A 376 13.53 -23.16 31.91
CA ALA A 376 13.47 -22.08 32.90
C ALA A 376 12.59 -20.95 32.35
N ALA A 377 11.49 -20.68 33.04
CA ALA A 377 10.72 -19.45 32.87
C ALA A 377 11.59 -18.24 33.25
N GLN A 378 11.71 -17.26 32.36
CA GLN A 378 12.07 -15.89 32.73
C GLN A 378 11.15 -14.90 32.01
N ASN A 379 10.62 -13.97 32.79
CA ASN A 379 9.93 -12.78 32.32
C ASN A 379 10.91 -11.95 31.49
N ASP A 380 10.65 -11.77 30.20
CA ASP A 380 11.40 -10.83 29.37
C ASP A 380 11.10 -9.39 29.80
N LEU A 381 11.90 -8.88 30.74
CA LEU A 381 11.91 -7.46 31.09
C LEU A 381 12.57 -6.68 29.95
N ILE A 382 11.85 -5.70 29.40
CA ILE A 382 12.34 -4.88 28.28
C ILE A 382 13.19 -3.73 28.83
N ASN A 383 14.46 -3.68 28.44
CA ASN A 383 15.37 -2.61 28.84
C ASN A 383 15.17 -1.35 27.97
N LEU A 384 14.77 -0.22 28.56
CA LEU A 384 14.43 1.00 27.81
C LEU A 384 15.62 1.68 27.13
N ASN A 385 16.85 1.46 27.61
CA ASN A 385 18.07 2.05 27.07
C ASN A 385 18.72 1.21 25.96
N THR A 386 18.46 -0.11 25.91
CA THR A 386 19.05 -1.01 24.91
C THR A 386 18.05 -1.62 23.92
N ALA A 387 16.75 -1.64 24.23
CA ALA A 387 15.74 -2.27 23.39
C ALA A 387 15.70 -1.72 21.96
N SER A 388 15.39 -2.58 21.00
CA SER A 388 15.12 -2.17 19.61
C SER A 388 13.75 -1.47 19.49
N VAL A 389 13.50 -0.80 18.37
CA VAL A 389 12.21 -0.13 18.09
C VAL A 389 11.05 -1.13 18.12
N GLU A 390 11.28 -2.34 17.61
CA GLU A 390 10.28 -3.42 17.59
C GLU A 390 9.97 -3.90 19.01
N GLN A 391 10.99 -4.07 19.85
CA GLN A 391 10.81 -4.45 21.25
C GLN A 391 10.06 -3.37 22.04
N LEU A 392 10.38 -2.08 21.84
CA LEU A 392 9.66 -0.99 22.49
C LEU A 392 8.18 -0.93 22.09
N GLN A 393 7.85 -1.29 20.84
CA GLN A 393 6.46 -1.32 20.35
C GLN A 393 5.61 -2.42 20.99
N THR A 394 6.23 -3.42 21.62
CA THR A 394 5.49 -4.44 22.40
C THR A 394 4.93 -3.89 23.72
N LEU A 395 5.41 -2.73 24.18
CA LEU A 395 4.92 -2.09 25.40
C LEU A 395 3.54 -1.45 25.17
N PRO A 396 2.64 -1.49 26.18
CA PRO A 396 1.30 -0.93 26.05
C PRO A 396 1.37 0.59 25.80
N HIS A 397 0.56 1.05 24.85
CA HIS A 397 0.48 2.46 24.43
C HIS A 397 1.74 3.03 23.75
N ILE A 398 2.73 2.21 23.42
CA ILE A 398 3.92 2.60 22.65
C ILE A 398 3.75 2.13 21.20
N GLY A 399 3.47 3.06 20.29
CA GLY A 399 3.54 2.81 18.84
C GLY A 399 4.86 3.33 18.27
N PHE A 400 5.09 3.09 16.97
CA PHE A 400 6.31 3.47 16.25
C PHE A 400 6.82 4.89 16.56
N GLU A 401 5.97 5.91 16.46
CA GLU A 401 6.35 7.30 16.74
C GLU A 401 6.87 7.49 18.18
N ARG A 402 6.23 6.87 19.18
CA ARG A 402 6.66 6.96 20.57
C ARG A 402 7.91 6.14 20.84
N ALA A 403 8.10 5.01 20.15
CA ALA A 403 9.31 4.22 20.25
C ALA A 403 10.53 5.02 19.74
N LEU A 404 10.37 5.79 18.65
CA LEU A 404 11.40 6.73 18.18
C LEU A 404 11.66 7.86 19.19
N GLU A 405 10.62 8.42 19.81
CA GLU A 405 10.79 9.43 20.87
C GLU A 405 11.52 8.86 22.11
N ILE A 406 11.28 7.59 22.47
CA ILE A 406 12.01 6.90 23.55
C ILE A 406 13.48 6.73 23.18
N LEU A 407 13.80 6.36 21.93
CA LEU A 407 15.19 6.28 21.45
C LEU A 407 15.90 7.63 21.57
N ALA A 408 15.22 8.72 21.17
CA ALA A 408 15.76 10.07 21.23
C ALA A 408 15.98 10.56 22.67
N LEU A 409 15.25 10.00 23.65
CA LEU A 409 15.34 10.35 25.07
C LEU A 409 16.47 9.60 25.80
N ARG A 410 17.17 8.68 25.15
CA ARG A 410 18.26 7.92 25.77
C ARG A 410 19.47 8.82 26.08
N PRO A 411 20.15 8.61 27.22
CA PRO A 411 19.88 7.60 28.25
C PRO A 411 18.79 8.01 29.26
N ILE A 412 17.86 7.10 29.51
CA ILE A 412 16.79 7.24 30.50
C ILE A 412 17.31 6.75 31.85
N THR A 413 17.32 7.63 32.83
CA THR A 413 17.79 7.33 34.21
C THR A 413 16.64 7.08 35.17
N GLN A 414 15.43 7.53 34.83
CA GLN A 414 14.22 7.31 35.63
C GLN A 414 13.00 7.10 34.73
N ILE A 415 12.14 6.13 35.08
CA ILE A 415 10.92 5.81 34.31
C ILE A 415 9.98 7.02 34.18
N SER A 416 9.98 7.94 35.15
CA SER A 416 9.20 9.19 35.13
C SER A 416 9.52 10.09 33.93
N GLN A 417 10.72 9.99 33.35
CA GLN A 417 11.15 10.78 32.19
C GLN A 417 10.32 10.48 30.93
N LEU A 418 9.69 9.31 30.86
CA LEU A 418 8.75 8.98 29.78
C LEU A 418 7.54 9.92 29.71
N THR A 419 7.20 10.63 30.79
CA THR A 419 6.12 11.64 30.77
C THR A 419 6.46 12.90 29.96
N ALA A 420 7.72 13.11 29.60
CA ALA A 420 8.12 14.19 28.69
C ALA A 420 7.63 13.94 27.26
N ILE A 421 7.39 12.68 26.89
CA ILE A 421 6.87 12.28 25.58
C ILE A 421 5.39 12.65 25.49
N LYS A 422 5.04 13.34 24.40
CA LYS A 422 3.69 13.87 24.21
C LYS A 422 2.68 12.73 24.15
N GLY A 423 1.80 12.68 25.15
CA GLY A 423 0.75 11.68 25.25
C GLY A 423 1.07 10.47 26.15
N ILE A 424 2.20 10.47 26.88
CA ILE A 424 2.41 9.54 27.99
C ILE A 424 2.05 10.26 29.30
N GLY A 425 0.79 10.11 29.73
CA GLY A 425 0.32 10.62 31.02
C GLY A 425 0.49 9.60 32.16
N PRO A 426 0.17 9.99 33.42
CA PRO A 426 0.37 9.15 34.61
C PRO A 426 -0.29 7.76 34.51
N ALA A 427 -1.49 7.69 33.91
CA ALA A 427 -2.21 6.44 33.72
C ALA A 427 -1.48 5.49 32.74
N ARG A 428 -0.95 6.02 31.63
CA ARG A 428 -0.22 5.21 30.64
C ARG A 428 1.14 4.77 31.16
N LEU A 429 1.80 5.61 31.95
CA LEU A 429 3.05 5.26 32.61
C LEU A 429 2.86 4.10 33.59
N ALA A 430 1.72 4.04 34.30
CA ALA A 430 1.40 2.92 35.18
C ALA A 430 1.25 1.60 34.40
N ASP A 431 0.57 1.63 33.25
CA ASP A 431 0.41 0.47 32.38
C ASP A 431 1.75 -0.01 31.82
N ILE A 432 2.63 0.91 31.38
CA ILE A 432 3.97 0.60 30.88
C ILE A 432 4.83 -0.03 31.99
N LYS A 433 4.73 0.44 33.23
CA LYS A 433 5.46 -0.12 34.36
C LYS A 433 5.02 -1.55 34.70
N GLN A 434 3.73 -1.87 34.50
CA GLN A 434 3.19 -3.21 34.72
C GLN A 434 3.59 -4.21 33.63
N ALA A 435 3.94 -3.73 32.44
CA ALA A 435 4.34 -4.57 31.30
C ALA A 435 5.77 -5.15 31.41
N GLY A 436 6.51 -4.86 32.49
CA GLY A 436 7.82 -5.44 32.74
C GLY A 436 8.95 -4.69 32.02
N ILE A 437 9.34 -3.53 32.55
CA ILE A 437 10.45 -2.72 32.02
C ILE A 437 11.62 -2.64 33.01
N VAL A 438 12.83 -2.47 32.47
CA VAL A 438 14.06 -2.16 33.22
C VAL A 438 14.79 -1.00 32.55
N LEU A 439 15.68 -0.31 33.28
CA LEU A 439 16.50 0.79 32.77
C LEU A 439 17.90 0.32 32.38
#